data_AF-A0A8T0ATE0-F1
#
_entry.id   AF-A0A8T0ATE0-F1
#
_cell.length_a   1.000
_cell.length_b   1.000
_cell.length_c   1.000
_cell.angle_alpha   90.00
_cell.angle_beta   90.00
_cell.angle_gamma   90.00
#
_symmetry.space_group_name_H-M   'P 1'
#
loop_
_entity.id
_entity.type
_entity.pdbx_description
1 polymer ?
#
loop_
_entity_poly.entity_id
_entity_poly.type
_entity_poly.pdbx_seq_one_letter_code
_entity_poly.pdbx_strand_id
1 'polypeptide(L)'
;MSHFLLGLPWIWGFILGFVLSAVSPAVVVPSMLLLQADGFGVQKGIPSLLMASGSFDDILAITGFTTCLGIGFGTGSTWLSLAKGLLEVVVGILAGGFLGVLIHFFPSEDQTDLVLRRSCMLLGLSVFCVFVSHVAGLGGAGGLSTLVLSFIAGMSWSKKKAAIGSTALDMARSQGDAQLERYGMDVLTVAVLAIMFTAPIGALAIGLAGPKLLQKYTEIEETNTQEKAGEVSPPELKHTPQAVESKL
;
A
#
# COMPACT_ATOMS: atom_id res chain seq x y z
N MET A 1 -19.95 15.59 2.12
CA MET A 1 -19.58 16.96 1.68
C MET A 1 -19.09 17.00 0.23
N SER A 2 -18.24 16.07 -0.22
CA SER A 2 -17.69 16.04 -1.59
C SER A 2 -18.74 16.07 -2.72
N HIS A 3 -19.86 15.35 -2.57
CA HIS A 3 -20.96 15.36 -3.54
C HIS A 3 -21.61 16.75 -3.67
N PHE A 4 -21.77 17.46 -2.56
CA PHE A 4 -22.41 18.78 -2.51
C PHE A 4 -21.45 19.93 -2.85
N LEU A 5 -20.15 19.81 -2.55
CA LEU A 5 -19.16 20.86 -2.82
C LEU A 5 -18.55 20.79 -4.22
N LEU A 6 -18.30 19.59 -4.74
CA LEU A 6 -17.56 19.38 -5.99
C LEU A 6 -18.43 18.78 -7.11
N GLY A 7 -19.71 18.49 -6.85
CA GLY A 7 -20.61 17.86 -7.82
C GLY A 7 -20.21 16.42 -8.20
N LEU A 8 -19.31 15.79 -7.43
CA LEU A 8 -18.81 14.44 -7.70
C LEU A 8 -19.90 13.38 -7.43
N PRO A 9 -20.02 12.32 -8.23
CA PRO A 9 -20.93 11.21 -7.94
C PRO A 9 -20.65 10.58 -6.57
N TRP A 10 -21.66 9.98 -5.93
CA TRP A 10 -21.55 9.43 -4.57
C TRP A 10 -20.35 8.50 -4.38
N ILE A 11 -20.08 7.61 -5.34
CA ILE A 11 -18.96 6.67 -5.26
C ILE A 11 -17.61 7.41 -5.18
N TRP A 12 -17.43 8.44 -5.99
CA TRP A 12 -16.22 9.28 -6.00
C TRP A 12 -16.10 10.11 -4.72
N GLY A 13 -17.23 10.53 -4.16
CA GLY A 13 -17.27 11.17 -2.85
C GLY A 13 -16.80 10.24 -1.73
N PHE A 14 -17.20 8.97 -1.75
CA PHE A 14 -16.73 7.97 -0.79
C PHE A 14 -15.26 7.61 -0.98
N ILE A 15 -14.80 7.42 -2.22
CA ILE A 15 -13.38 7.19 -2.54
C ILE A 15 -12.53 8.32 -1.97
N LEU A 16 -12.89 9.58 -2.25
CA LEU A 16 -12.20 10.75 -1.72
C LEU A 16 -12.26 10.82 -0.19
N GLY A 17 -13.38 10.42 0.41
CA GLY A 17 -13.54 10.37 1.86
C GLY A 17 -12.54 9.41 2.53
N PHE A 18 -12.37 8.21 2.00
CA PHE A 18 -11.38 7.24 2.52
C PHE A 18 -9.94 7.70 2.33
N VAL A 19 -9.62 8.37 1.21
CA VAL A 19 -8.28 8.96 1.00
C VAL A 19 -7.98 10.04 2.03
N LEU A 20 -8.99 10.85 2.39
CA LEU A 20 -8.82 11.93 3.36
C LEU A 20 -8.91 11.49 4.82
N SER A 21 -9.48 10.30 5.10
CA SER A 21 -9.60 9.82 6.49
C SER A 21 -8.27 9.30 7.03
N ALA A 22 -7.40 8.77 6.16
CA ALA A 22 -6.13 8.17 6.56
C ALA A 22 -5.25 9.14 7.37
N VAL A 23 -4.99 8.79 8.62
CA VAL A 23 -4.17 9.56 9.55
C VAL A 23 -2.70 9.24 9.35
N SER A 24 -1.84 10.23 9.11
CA SER A 24 -0.40 10.00 8.97
C SER A 24 0.29 9.67 10.31
N PRO A 25 0.81 8.44 10.52
CA PRO A 25 1.46 8.05 11.76
C PRO A 25 2.76 8.83 12.00
N ALA A 26 3.41 9.29 10.93
CA ALA A 26 4.66 10.05 10.99
C ALA A 26 4.52 11.38 11.75
N VAL A 27 3.32 11.95 11.81
CA VAL A 27 3.05 13.20 12.51
C VAL A 27 2.46 12.95 13.89
N VAL A 28 1.54 11.99 14.02
CA VAL A 28 0.82 11.75 15.28
C VAL A 28 1.68 10.99 16.29
N VAL A 29 2.46 10.00 15.85
CA VAL A 29 3.26 9.15 16.76
C VAL A 29 4.26 9.96 17.57
N PRO A 30 5.07 10.86 16.97
CA PRO A 30 6.05 11.61 17.76
C PRO A 30 5.42 12.57 18.79
N SER A 31 4.32 13.22 18.45
CA SER A 31 3.58 14.08 19.40
C SER A 31 2.97 13.28 20.56
N MET A 32 2.48 12.07 20.30
CA MET A 32 1.94 11.19 21.35
C MET A 32 3.04 10.64 22.27
N LEU A 33 4.21 10.31 21.73
CA LEU A 33 5.36 9.88 22.53
C LEU A 33 5.87 11.01 23.44
N LEU A 34 5.87 12.25 22.94
CA LEU A 34 6.16 13.46 23.73
C LEU A 34 5.21 13.60 24.93
N LEU A 35 3.90 13.59 24.68
CA LEU A 35 2.86 13.67 25.72
C LEU A 35 2.98 12.54 26.73
N GLN A 36 3.31 11.33 26.27
CA GLN A 36 3.53 10.17 27.13
C GLN A 36 4.77 10.34 28.01
N ALA A 37 5.86 10.88 27.46
CA ALA A 37 7.08 11.14 28.21
C ALA A 37 6.93 12.31 29.21
N ASP A 38 6.00 13.24 28.97
CA ASP A 38 5.60 14.31 29.89
C ASP A 38 4.59 13.85 30.97
N GLY A 39 4.18 12.59 30.94
CA GLY A 39 3.21 12.03 31.89
C GLY A 39 1.75 12.36 31.60
N PHE A 40 1.43 13.08 30.51
CA PHE A 40 0.05 13.40 30.14
C PHE A 40 -0.69 12.16 29.64
N GLY A 41 -1.80 11.82 30.31
CA GLY A 41 -2.72 10.76 29.85
C GLY A 41 -2.17 9.33 29.91
N VAL A 42 -0.97 9.12 30.46
CA VAL A 42 -0.28 7.81 30.51
C VAL A 42 -1.04 6.79 31.34
N GLN A 43 -1.52 7.18 32.53
CA GLN A 43 -2.28 6.28 33.40
C GLN A 43 -3.61 5.83 32.79
N LYS A 44 -4.19 6.66 31.90
CA LYS A 44 -5.41 6.34 31.15
C LYS A 44 -5.11 5.68 29.80
N GLY A 45 -3.84 5.51 29.44
CA GLY A 45 -3.40 4.92 28.18
C GLY A 45 -3.80 5.72 26.93
N ILE A 46 -4.17 7.01 27.06
CA ILE A 46 -4.73 7.81 25.96
C ILE A 46 -3.75 7.92 24.78
N PRO A 47 -2.44 8.24 24.98
CA PRO A 47 -1.50 8.31 23.87
C PRO A 47 -1.29 6.96 23.17
N SER A 48 -1.22 5.87 23.95
CA SER A 48 -1.05 4.51 23.40
C SER A 48 -2.30 4.06 22.62
N LEU A 49 -3.49 4.37 23.13
CA LEU A 49 -4.75 4.09 22.46
C LEU A 49 -4.87 4.90 21.16
N LEU A 50 -4.46 6.18 21.15
CA LEU A 50 -4.49 7.02 19.95
C LEU A 50 -3.51 6.52 18.88
N MET A 51 -2.28 6.15 19.28
CA MET A 51 -1.31 5.55 18.37
C MET A 51 -1.83 4.23 17.78
N ALA A 52 -2.47 3.39 18.59
CA ALA A 52 -3.07 2.14 18.12
C ALA A 52 -4.28 2.38 17.21
N SER A 53 -5.14 3.37 17.52
CA SER A 53 -6.30 3.71 16.69
C SER A 53 -5.90 4.27 15.33
N GLY A 54 -4.77 5.01 15.24
CA GLY A 54 -4.24 5.49 13.96
C GLY A 54 -3.91 4.36 12.99
N SER A 55 -3.25 3.29 13.46
CA SER A 55 -2.97 2.12 12.62
C SER A 55 -4.23 1.35 12.21
N PHE A 56 -5.27 1.35 13.05
CA PHE A 56 -6.55 0.74 12.69
C PHE A 56 -7.31 1.58 11.64
N ASP A 57 -7.24 2.91 11.75
CA ASP A 57 -7.80 3.83 10.74
C ASP A 57 -7.14 3.64 9.37
N ASP A 58 -5.82 3.49 9.30
CA ASP A 58 -5.11 3.21 8.04
C ASP A 58 -5.64 1.95 7.33
N ILE A 59 -5.94 0.90 8.10
CA ILE A 59 -6.50 -0.36 7.56
C ILE A 59 -7.90 -0.15 7.01
N LEU A 60 -8.75 0.57 7.75
CA LEU A 60 -10.11 0.88 7.30
C LEU A 60 -10.11 1.81 6.08
N ALA A 61 -9.21 2.80 6.04
CA ALA A 61 -9.05 3.72 4.93
C ALA A 61 -8.64 2.98 3.65
N ILE A 62 -7.62 2.12 3.71
CA ILE A 62 -7.17 1.32 2.55
C ILE A 62 -8.26 0.34 2.08
N THR A 63 -8.91 -0.36 3.01
CA THR A 63 -9.97 -1.33 2.69
C THR A 63 -11.20 -0.64 2.11
N GLY A 64 -11.63 0.47 2.70
CA GLY A 64 -12.76 1.25 2.23
C GLY A 64 -12.49 1.88 0.86
N PHE A 65 -11.29 2.43 0.66
CA PHE A 65 -10.86 2.96 -0.64
C PHE A 65 -10.91 1.90 -1.73
N THR A 66 -10.28 0.73 -1.52
CA THR A 66 -10.25 -0.37 -2.49
C THR A 66 -11.63 -0.93 -2.77
N THR A 67 -12.48 -1.05 -1.74
CA THR A 67 -13.87 -1.50 -1.88
C THR A 67 -14.69 -0.51 -2.71
N CYS A 68 -14.62 0.79 -2.41
CA CYS A 68 -15.34 1.81 -3.18
C CYS A 68 -14.84 1.93 -4.62
N LEU A 69 -13.53 1.76 -4.84
CA LEU A 69 -12.96 1.69 -6.18
C LEU A 69 -13.50 0.47 -6.95
N GLY A 70 -13.57 -0.69 -6.31
CA GLY A 70 -14.14 -1.92 -6.87
C GLY A 70 -15.65 -1.82 -7.17
N ILE A 71 -16.41 -1.03 -6.40
CA ILE A 71 -17.82 -0.74 -6.72
C ILE A 71 -17.94 0.28 -7.86
N GLY A 72 -17.05 1.27 -7.93
CA GLY A 72 -17.07 2.32 -8.95
C GLY A 72 -16.65 1.85 -10.34
N PHE A 73 -15.74 0.87 -10.42
CA PHE A 73 -15.18 0.36 -11.68
C PHE A 73 -15.50 -1.12 -11.96
N GLY A 74 -16.08 -1.85 -11.00
CA GLY A 74 -16.42 -3.26 -11.16
C GLY A 74 -17.74 -3.46 -11.90
N THR A 75 -17.77 -4.37 -12.86
CA THR A 75 -18.98 -4.84 -13.57
C THR A 75 -19.82 -5.85 -12.77
N GLY A 76 -19.40 -6.19 -11.54
CA GLY A 76 -20.07 -7.16 -10.67
C GLY A 76 -21.13 -6.54 -9.76
N SER A 77 -21.79 -7.38 -8.95
CA SER A 77 -22.74 -6.91 -7.95
C SER A 77 -22.03 -6.15 -6.82
N THR A 78 -22.63 -5.03 -6.37
CA THR A 78 -22.13 -4.22 -5.24
C THR A 78 -21.88 -5.06 -3.99
N TRP A 79 -22.72 -6.07 -3.75
CA TRP A 79 -22.58 -6.99 -2.62
C TRP A 79 -21.32 -7.85 -2.71
N LEU A 80 -20.98 -8.36 -3.90
CA LEU A 80 -19.75 -9.11 -4.14
C LEU A 80 -18.51 -8.23 -3.91
N SER A 81 -18.53 -6.97 -4.32
CA SER A 81 -17.42 -6.04 -4.07
C SER A 81 -17.23 -5.74 -2.58
N LEU A 82 -18.33 -5.62 -1.83
CA LEU A 82 -18.29 -5.43 -0.37
C LEU A 82 -17.77 -6.68 0.35
N ALA A 83 -18.25 -7.87 -0.04
CA ALA A 83 -17.78 -9.15 0.49
C ALA A 83 -16.31 -9.38 0.17
N LYS A 84 -15.86 -9.00 -1.03
CA LYS A 84 -14.44 -9.05 -1.43
C LYS A 84 -13.59 -8.14 -0.55
N GLY A 85 -14.03 -6.91 -0.24
CA GLY A 85 -13.31 -6.02 0.69
C GLY A 85 -13.13 -6.61 2.08
N LEU A 86 -14.19 -7.20 2.66
CA LEU A 86 -14.10 -7.93 3.95
C LEU A 86 -13.17 -9.14 3.86
N LEU A 87 -13.24 -9.90 2.77
CA LEU A 87 -12.37 -11.04 2.53
C LEU A 87 -10.89 -10.61 2.44
N GLU A 88 -10.59 -9.48 1.81
CA GLU A 88 -9.23 -8.93 1.73
C GLU A 88 -8.65 -8.63 3.11
N VAL A 89 -9.47 -8.12 4.04
CA VAL A 89 -9.05 -7.90 5.43
C VAL A 89 -8.69 -9.21 6.12
N VAL A 90 -9.58 -10.20 6.03
CA VAL A 90 -9.38 -11.52 6.67
C VAL A 90 -8.14 -12.21 6.09
N VAL A 91 -8.01 -12.24 4.77
CA VAL A 91 -6.86 -12.86 4.08
C VAL A 91 -5.57 -12.12 4.43
N GLY A 92 -5.57 -10.78 4.44
CA GLY A 92 -4.39 -9.99 4.79
C GLY A 92 -3.91 -10.26 6.22
N ILE A 93 -4.83 -10.33 7.19
CA ILE A 93 -4.49 -10.65 8.59
C ILE A 93 -3.94 -12.07 8.72
N LEU A 94 -4.60 -13.07 8.10
CA LEU A 94 -4.16 -14.47 8.20
C LEU A 94 -2.80 -14.68 7.51
N ALA A 95 -2.62 -14.14 6.30
CA ALA A 95 -1.37 -14.27 5.55
C ALA A 95 -0.21 -13.55 6.24
N GLY A 96 -0.41 -12.28 6.63
CA GLY A 96 0.59 -11.52 7.38
C GLY A 96 0.91 -12.16 8.75
N GLY A 97 -0.12 -12.70 9.41
CA GLY A 97 0.01 -13.48 10.65
C GLY A 97 0.92 -14.68 10.48
N PHE A 98 0.61 -15.52 9.49
CA PHE A 98 1.36 -16.72 9.16
C PHE A 98 2.83 -16.39 8.78
N LEU A 99 3.06 -15.43 7.87
CA LEU A 99 4.41 -15.02 7.49
C LEU A 99 5.17 -14.37 8.67
N GLY A 100 4.47 -13.65 9.56
CA GLY A 100 5.08 -13.03 10.74
C GLY A 100 5.58 -14.05 11.74
N VAL A 101 4.81 -15.11 11.97
CA VAL A 101 5.23 -16.25 12.78
C VAL A 101 6.35 -17.03 12.08
N LEU A 102 6.30 -17.18 10.75
CA LEU A 102 7.38 -17.82 9.99
C LEU A 102 8.72 -17.08 10.15
N ILE A 103 8.70 -15.75 10.18
CA ILE A 103 9.87 -14.91 10.45
C ILE A 103 10.45 -15.15 11.85
N HIS A 104 9.65 -15.58 12.83
CA HIS A 104 10.13 -15.91 14.17
C HIS A 104 10.98 -17.20 14.19
N PHE A 105 10.65 -18.17 13.33
CA PHE A 105 11.35 -19.46 13.28
C PHE A 105 12.70 -19.38 12.54
N PHE A 106 12.88 -18.43 11.64
CA PHE A 106 14.06 -18.32 10.77
C PHE A 106 15.31 -17.55 11.26
N PRO A 107 15.34 -16.77 12.36
CA PRO A 107 16.54 -16.06 12.79
C PRO A 107 17.31 -16.86 13.84
N SER A 108 18.31 -17.62 13.42
CA SER A 108 19.33 -18.19 14.32
C SER A 108 20.11 -17.04 14.98
N GLU A 109 20.19 -17.00 16.32
CA GLU A 109 20.78 -15.88 17.09
C GLU A 109 22.30 -15.71 16.90
N ASP A 110 22.96 -16.62 16.19
CA ASP A 110 24.43 -16.78 16.19
C ASP A 110 25.12 -16.26 14.90
N GLN A 111 24.75 -15.07 14.42
CA GLN A 111 25.34 -14.46 13.22
C GLN A 111 25.66 -12.97 13.39
N THR A 112 26.83 -12.54 12.89
CA THR A 112 27.34 -11.15 12.97
C THR A 112 26.50 -10.14 12.16
N ASP A 113 25.83 -10.56 11.09
CA ASP A 113 24.99 -9.71 10.21
C ASP A 113 23.48 -9.85 10.48
N LEU A 114 23.10 -10.07 11.75
CA LEU A 114 21.71 -10.36 12.15
C LEU A 114 20.72 -9.26 11.73
N VAL A 115 21.11 -7.99 11.81
CA VAL A 115 20.21 -6.86 11.48
C VAL A 115 19.95 -6.78 9.98
N LEU A 116 20.99 -6.91 9.14
CA LEU A 116 20.85 -6.84 7.70
C LEU A 116 20.01 -8.01 7.17
N ARG A 117 20.22 -9.21 7.72
CA ARG A 117 19.48 -10.41 7.32
C ARG A 117 18.01 -10.36 7.73
N ARG A 118 17.69 -9.88 8.94
CA ARG A 118 16.31 -9.65 9.41
C ARG A 118 15.58 -8.63 8.54
N SER A 119 16.22 -7.49 8.26
CA SER A 119 15.66 -6.46 7.40
C SER A 119 15.46 -6.95 5.96
N CYS A 120 16.43 -7.69 5.41
CA CYS A 120 16.34 -8.26 4.07
C CYS A 120 15.22 -9.31 3.96
N MET A 121 15.08 -10.21 4.94
CA MET A 121 13.98 -11.19 4.97
C MET A 121 12.62 -10.51 5.12
N LEU A 122 12.51 -9.51 5.98
CA LEU A 122 11.28 -8.75 6.18
C LEU A 122 10.86 -8.01 4.91
N LEU A 123 11.81 -7.34 4.24
CA LEU A 123 11.54 -6.69 2.96
C LEU A 123 11.19 -7.69 1.86
N GLY A 124 11.96 -8.78 1.71
CA GLY A 124 11.72 -9.80 0.70
C GLY A 124 10.35 -10.45 0.84
N LEU A 125 9.98 -10.85 2.07
CA LEU A 125 8.66 -11.42 2.35
C LEU A 125 7.53 -10.40 2.17
N SER A 126 7.76 -9.13 2.51
CA SER A 126 6.77 -8.07 2.29
C SER A 126 6.50 -7.85 0.80
N VAL A 127 7.54 -7.73 -0.02
CA VAL A 127 7.42 -7.57 -1.48
C VAL A 127 6.75 -8.79 -2.09
N PHE A 128 7.14 -10.00 -1.66
CA PHE A 128 6.51 -11.24 -2.11
C PHE A 128 5.01 -11.26 -1.78
N CYS A 129 4.62 -10.87 -0.56
CA CYS A 129 3.22 -10.86 -0.16
C CYS A 129 2.40 -9.86 -0.98
N VAL A 130 2.94 -8.68 -1.27
CA VAL A 130 2.30 -7.70 -2.17
C VAL A 130 2.14 -8.26 -3.58
N PHE A 131 3.17 -8.91 -4.12
CA PHE A 131 3.11 -9.52 -5.46
C PHE A 131 2.06 -10.63 -5.54
N VAL A 132 2.03 -11.55 -4.57
CA VAL A 132 1.02 -12.62 -4.48
C VAL A 132 -0.39 -12.02 -4.40
N SER A 133 -0.57 -10.98 -3.60
CA SER A 133 -1.87 -10.32 -3.47
C SER A 133 -2.31 -9.62 -4.75
N HIS A 134 -1.37 -9.05 -5.49
CA HIS A 134 -1.62 -8.46 -6.80
C HIS A 134 -2.05 -9.53 -7.82
N VAL A 135 -1.35 -10.67 -7.87
CA VAL A 135 -1.70 -11.79 -8.76
C VAL A 135 -3.05 -12.41 -8.40
N ALA A 136 -3.39 -12.47 -7.10
CA ALA A 136 -4.70 -12.95 -6.64
C ALA A 136 -5.86 -11.96 -6.89
N GLY A 137 -5.57 -10.76 -7.40
CA GLY A 137 -6.57 -9.70 -7.61
C GLY A 137 -7.15 -9.16 -6.30
N LEU A 138 -6.40 -9.23 -5.21
CA LEU A 138 -6.75 -8.77 -3.86
C LEU A 138 -5.78 -7.66 -3.44
N GLY A 139 -5.80 -6.51 -4.11
CA GLY A 139 -4.78 -5.47 -3.91
C GLY A 139 -4.67 -4.97 -2.46
N GLY A 140 -5.79 -4.86 -1.73
CA GLY A 140 -5.82 -4.37 -0.35
C GLY A 140 -5.22 -5.37 0.66
N ALA A 141 -5.38 -6.67 0.42
CA ALA A 141 -4.83 -7.71 1.30
C ALA A 141 -3.28 -7.67 1.35
N GLY A 142 -2.63 -7.25 0.27
CA GLY A 142 -1.18 -7.17 0.17
C GLY A 142 -0.61 -6.13 1.14
N GLY A 143 -1.14 -4.91 1.10
CA GLY A 143 -0.74 -3.85 2.04
C GLY A 143 -1.05 -4.23 3.50
N LEU A 144 -2.19 -4.85 3.76
CA LEU A 144 -2.54 -5.29 5.12
C LEU A 144 -1.61 -6.38 5.64
N SER A 145 -1.27 -7.36 4.79
CA SER A 145 -0.38 -8.46 5.16
C SER A 145 1.03 -7.99 5.52
N THR A 146 1.56 -6.96 4.84
CA THR A 146 2.88 -6.39 5.16
C THR A 146 2.88 -5.64 6.49
N LEU A 147 1.78 -4.96 6.83
CA LEU A 147 1.61 -4.30 8.13
C LEU A 147 1.58 -5.34 9.27
N VAL A 148 0.78 -6.39 9.12
CA VAL A 148 0.67 -7.45 10.15
C VAL A 148 1.97 -8.23 10.29
N LEU A 149 2.61 -8.58 9.16
CA LEU A 149 3.95 -9.20 9.12
C LEU A 149 4.98 -8.36 9.88
N SER A 150 5.05 -7.06 9.58
CA SER A 150 6.00 -6.13 10.20
C SER A 150 5.74 -5.97 11.69
N PHE A 151 4.48 -5.93 12.10
CA PHE A 151 4.09 -5.83 13.51
C PHE A 151 4.52 -7.07 14.30
N ILE A 152 4.24 -8.28 13.81
CA ILE A 152 4.62 -9.53 14.48
C ILE A 152 6.14 -9.70 14.51
N ALA A 153 6.83 -9.41 13.41
CA ALA A 153 8.28 -9.42 13.37
C ALA A 153 8.88 -8.41 14.37
N GLY A 154 8.30 -7.22 14.46
CA GLY A 154 8.66 -6.20 15.44
C GLY A 154 8.49 -6.67 16.88
N MET A 155 7.36 -7.32 17.22
CA MET A 155 7.15 -7.90 18.55
C MET A 155 8.15 -9.01 18.87
N SER A 156 8.48 -9.85 17.88
CA SER A 156 9.45 -10.93 18.05
C SER A 156 10.87 -10.44 18.30
N TRP A 157 11.26 -9.31 17.73
CA TRP A 157 12.65 -8.84 17.76
C TRP A 157 12.91 -7.67 18.71
N SER A 158 11.86 -7.04 19.24
CA SER A 158 12.02 -5.87 20.10
C SER A 158 12.47 -6.26 21.51
N LYS A 159 13.78 -6.15 21.79
CA LYS A 159 14.31 -6.27 23.16
C LYS A 159 14.29 -4.93 23.93
N LYS A 160 14.20 -3.76 23.27
CA LYS A 160 13.84 -2.43 23.85
C LYS A 160 13.24 -1.53 22.76
N LYS A 161 12.07 -0.92 23.01
CA LYS A 161 11.37 -0.01 22.07
C LYS A 161 11.91 1.41 22.22
N ALA A 162 12.78 1.85 21.32
CA ALA A 162 13.10 3.27 21.15
C ALA A 162 12.66 3.70 19.75
N ALA A 163 11.62 4.53 19.67
CA ALA A 163 11.24 5.14 18.41
C ALA A 163 12.34 6.15 18.04
N ILE A 164 13.00 5.95 16.91
CA ILE A 164 14.21 6.71 16.51
C ILE A 164 13.99 8.23 16.58
N GLY A 165 12.80 8.70 16.18
CA GLY A 165 12.44 10.12 16.26
C GLY A 165 12.32 10.66 17.69
N SER A 166 11.79 9.89 18.64
CA SER A 166 11.76 10.28 20.05
C SER A 166 13.06 9.95 20.78
N THR A 167 13.98 9.19 20.19
CA THR A 167 15.22 8.75 20.87
C THR A 167 16.18 9.92 21.05
N ALA A 168 16.24 10.84 20.09
CA ALA A 168 17.01 12.07 20.24
C ALA A 168 16.50 12.95 21.40
N LEU A 169 15.18 13.06 21.51
CA LEU A 169 14.52 13.77 22.61
C LEU A 169 14.67 13.03 23.95
N ASP A 170 14.52 11.72 23.98
CA ASP A 170 14.65 10.88 25.17
C ASP A 170 16.10 10.90 25.69
N MET A 171 17.07 10.87 24.78
CA MET A 171 18.49 11.06 25.09
C MET A 171 18.76 12.46 25.66
N ALA A 172 18.17 13.51 25.08
CA ALA A 172 18.26 14.87 25.61
C ALA A 172 17.69 15.00 27.03
N ARG A 173 16.53 14.38 27.31
CA ARG A 173 15.93 14.35 28.66
C ARG A 173 16.77 13.60 29.67
N SER A 174 17.41 12.51 29.27
CA SER A 174 18.27 11.72 30.17
C SER A 174 19.49 12.48 30.69
N GLN A 175 19.93 13.53 29.99
CA GLN A 175 21.02 14.40 30.44
C GLN A 175 20.56 15.54 31.36
N GLY A 176 19.25 15.73 31.54
CA GLY A 176 18.70 16.73 32.47
C GLY A 176 18.92 18.20 32.07
N ASP A 177 19.33 18.45 30.82
CA ASP A 177 19.58 19.80 30.33
C ASP A 177 18.35 20.34 29.58
N ALA A 178 17.75 21.40 30.14
CA ALA A 178 16.56 22.05 29.57
C ALA A 178 16.81 22.64 28.17
N GLN A 179 18.07 22.91 27.79
CA GLN A 179 18.41 23.34 26.42
C GLN A 179 18.31 22.18 25.42
N LEU A 180 18.85 21.01 25.76
CA LEU A 180 18.85 19.83 24.90
C LEU A 180 17.43 19.31 24.65
N GLU A 181 16.57 19.35 25.65
CA GLU A 181 15.16 18.98 25.51
C GLU A 181 14.43 19.87 24.49
N ARG A 182 14.69 21.18 24.55
CA ARG A 182 14.10 22.16 23.63
C ARG A 182 14.56 21.93 22.19
N TYR A 183 15.84 21.60 21.98
CA TYR A 183 16.32 21.20 20.66
C TYR A 183 15.69 19.90 20.16
N GLY A 184 15.45 18.92 21.03
CA GLY A 184 14.75 17.68 20.65
C GLY A 184 13.32 17.95 20.15
N MET A 185 12.60 18.86 20.80
CA MET A 185 11.26 19.30 20.37
C MET A 185 11.30 20.10 19.06
N ASP A 186 12.30 20.98 18.88
CA ASP A 186 12.47 21.77 17.66
C ASP A 186 12.76 20.87 16.45
N VAL A 187 13.67 19.89 16.60
CA VAL A 187 13.99 18.92 15.54
C VAL A 187 12.75 18.15 15.11
N LEU A 188 11.93 17.69 16.07
CA LEU A 188 10.72 16.95 15.76
C LEU A 188 9.69 17.81 15.03
N THR A 189 9.50 19.05 15.48
CA THR A 189 8.57 19.99 14.87
C THR A 189 9.02 20.36 13.45
N VAL A 190 10.31 20.62 13.25
CA VAL A 190 10.89 20.89 11.93
C VAL A 190 10.76 19.68 11.01
N ALA A 191 10.94 18.46 11.51
CA ALA A 191 10.75 17.24 10.72
C ALA A 191 9.30 17.10 10.24
N VAL A 192 8.31 17.33 11.11
CA VAL A 192 6.89 17.30 10.75
C VAL A 192 6.55 18.39 9.73
N LEU A 193 7.01 19.63 9.95
CA LEU A 193 6.82 20.73 9.01
C LEU A 193 7.47 20.41 7.65
N ALA A 194 8.68 19.84 7.65
CA ALA A 194 9.36 19.42 6.43
C ALA A 194 8.53 18.38 5.67
N ILE A 195 7.96 17.36 6.33
CA ILE A 195 7.08 16.38 5.68
C ILE A 195 5.84 17.06 5.08
N MET A 196 5.20 17.97 5.84
CA MET A 196 4.01 18.69 5.38
C MET A 196 4.26 19.56 4.15
N PHE A 197 5.44 20.18 4.04
CA PHE A 197 5.81 20.96 2.86
C PHE A 197 6.33 20.08 1.71
N THR A 198 7.13 19.06 2.00
CA THR A 198 7.78 18.24 0.97
C THR A 198 6.82 17.28 0.28
N ALA A 199 5.80 16.74 0.97
CA ALA A 199 4.81 15.86 0.36
C ALA A 199 4.03 16.50 -0.81
N PRO A 200 3.40 17.69 -0.66
CA PRO A 200 2.70 18.34 -1.76
C PRO A 200 3.66 18.85 -2.86
N ILE A 201 4.85 19.36 -2.49
CA ILE A 201 5.86 19.79 -3.47
C ILE A 201 6.35 18.59 -4.30
N GLY A 202 6.58 17.45 -3.65
CA GLY A 202 6.96 16.20 -4.30
C GLY A 202 5.88 15.72 -5.26
N ALA A 203 4.61 15.71 -4.85
CA ALA A 203 3.49 15.37 -5.72
C ALA A 203 3.39 16.31 -6.94
N LEU A 204 3.60 17.61 -6.76
CA LEU A 204 3.62 18.60 -7.85
C LEU A 204 4.80 18.37 -8.81
N ALA A 205 5.99 18.12 -8.26
CA ALA A 205 7.19 17.83 -9.05
C ALA A 205 7.03 16.56 -9.88
N ILE A 206 6.45 15.49 -9.32
CA ILE A 206 6.14 14.25 -10.04
C ILE A 206 5.11 14.53 -11.14
N GLY A 207 4.08 15.33 -10.87
CA GLY A 207 3.08 15.70 -11.88
C GLY A 207 3.65 16.48 -13.08
N LEU A 208 4.63 17.36 -12.84
CA LEU A 208 5.27 18.18 -13.89
C LEU A 208 6.41 17.46 -14.61
N ALA A 209 7.23 16.70 -13.89
CA ALA A 209 8.38 16.00 -14.44
C ALA A 209 8.03 14.62 -15.01
N GLY A 210 7.01 13.95 -14.47
CA GLY A 210 6.53 12.64 -14.91
C GLY A 210 6.30 12.52 -16.43
N PRO A 211 5.50 13.40 -17.06
CA PRO A 211 5.26 13.32 -18.50
C PRO A 211 6.50 13.65 -19.36
N LYS A 212 7.54 14.28 -18.80
CA LYS A 212 8.80 14.56 -19.50
C LYS A 212 9.87 13.49 -19.30
N LEU A 213 9.83 12.73 -18.20
CA LEU A 213 10.81 11.68 -17.89
C LEU A 213 10.33 10.27 -18.27
N LEU A 214 9.03 10.00 -18.25
CA LEU A 214 8.47 8.69 -18.53
C LEU A 214 8.08 8.59 -20.01
N GLN A 215 8.88 7.85 -20.79
CA GLN A 215 8.50 7.45 -22.15
C GLN A 215 7.20 6.63 -22.10
N LYS A 216 6.20 6.99 -22.91
CA LYS A 216 4.99 6.19 -23.07
C LYS A 216 5.37 4.78 -23.54
N TYR A 217 4.91 3.76 -22.84
CA TYR A 217 4.88 2.40 -23.36
C TYR A 217 3.85 2.37 -24.51
N THR A 218 4.33 2.28 -25.75
CA THR A 218 3.51 1.94 -26.91
C THR A 218 3.44 0.42 -26.97
N GLU A 219 2.25 -0.16 -26.81
CA GLU A 219 2.01 -1.57 -27.14
C GLU A 219 2.46 -1.82 -28.58
N ILE A 220 3.47 -2.67 -28.76
CA ILE A 220 3.74 -3.34 -30.03
C ILE A 220 3.18 -4.74 -29.87
N GLU A 221 1.85 -4.90 -29.92
CA GLU A 221 1.26 -6.25 -29.94
C GLU A 221 -0.10 -6.32 -30.65
N GLU A 222 -0.25 -5.69 -31.82
CA GLU A 222 -1.37 -6.03 -32.73
C GLU A 222 -0.98 -6.25 -34.20
N THR A 223 0.27 -6.03 -34.63
CA THR A 223 0.63 -6.24 -36.05
C THR A 223 0.95 -7.70 -36.39
N ASN A 224 1.26 -8.56 -35.42
CA ASN A 224 1.69 -9.94 -35.70
C ASN A 224 0.55 -10.97 -35.86
N THR A 225 -0.71 -10.54 -35.70
CA THR A 225 -1.88 -11.42 -35.90
C THR A 225 -2.43 -11.33 -37.33
N GLN A 226 -2.09 -10.30 -38.11
CA GLN A 226 -2.54 -10.19 -39.50
C GLN A 226 -1.69 -10.99 -40.50
N GLU A 227 -0.44 -11.34 -40.19
CA GLU A 227 0.40 -12.13 -41.10
C GLU A 227 0.07 -13.63 -41.06
N LYS A 228 -0.48 -14.15 -39.95
CA LYS A 228 -0.81 -15.59 -39.79
C LYS A 228 -2.19 -16.01 -40.27
N ALA A 229 -3.05 -15.07 -40.68
CA ALA A 229 -4.39 -15.37 -41.22
C ALA A 229 -4.46 -15.39 -42.76
N GLY A 230 -3.38 -15.01 -43.46
CA GLY A 230 -3.33 -14.93 -44.93
C GLY A 230 -2.81 -16.17 -45.65
N GLU A 231 -2.30 -17.18 -44.93
CA GLU A 231 -1.59 -18.31 -45.53
C GLU A 231 -2.28 -19.65 -45.24
N VAL A 232 -3.54 -19.78 -45.63
CA VAL A 232 -4.19 -21.10 -45.82
C VAL A 232 -5.01 -21.05 -47.11
N SER A 233 -4.36 -21.32 -48.24
CA SER A 233 -5.05 -21.68 -49.49
C SER A 233 -5.47 -23.15 -49.46
N PRO A 234 -6.68 -23.47 -49.96
CA PRO A 234 -6.86 -24.74 -50.69
C PRO A 234 -7.75 -24.57 -51.95
N PRO A 235 -7.85 -25.58 -52.83
CA PRO A 235 -6.91 -25.95 -53.89
C PRO A 235 -7.41 -25.54 -55.31
N GLU A 236 -6.49 -25.49 -56.28
CA GLU A 236 -6.80 -25.40 -57.72
C GLU A 236 -7.62 -26.62 -58.19
N LEU A 237 -8.72 -26.38 -58.93
CA LEU A 237 -9.28 -27.36 -59.87
C LEU A 237 -9.52 -26.70 -61.23
N LYS A 238 -8.67 -27.06 -62.20
CA LYS A 238 -8.71 -26.61 -63.60
C LYS A 238 -9.77 -27.38 -64.43
N HIS A 239 -10.61 -26.60 -65.11
CA HIS A 239 -11.08 -26.72 -66.50
C HIS A 239 -12.08 -27.81 -67.02
N THR A 240 -13.24 -27.29 -67.49
CA THR A 240 -14.05 -27.60 -68.72
C THR A 240 -14.93 -28.87 -68.82
N PRO A 241 -15.95 -28.94 -69.73
CA PRO A 241 -16.74 -27.92 -70.45
C PRO A 241 -18.28 -28.09 -70.31
N GLN A 242 -19.06 -27.06 -70.62
CA GLN A 242 -20.53 -27.17 -70.80
C GLN A 242 -20.89 -27.90 -72.09
N ALA A 243 -21.81 -28.85 -71.97
CA ALA A 243 -22.31 -29.70 -73.04
C ALA A 243 -23.20 -28.95 -74.04
N VAL A 244 -23.00 -29.26 -75.32
CA VAL A 244 -23.88 -28.96 -76.45
C VAL A 244 -24.88 -30.12 -76.64
N GLU A 245 -26.11 -29.76 -76.98
CA GLU A 245 -27.18 -30.47 -77.73
C GLU A 245 -28.51 -30.51 -76.97
N SER A 246 -29.50 -29.70 -77.40
CA SER A 246 -30.39 -29.90 -78.55
C SER A 246 -31.37 -31.07 -78.35
N LYS A 247 -32.65 -30.74 -78.12
CA LYS A 247 -33.80 -31.56 -78.54
C LYS A 247 -35.01 -30.66 -78.78
N LEU A 248 -35.38 -30.63 -80.08
CA LEU A 248 -36.67 -30.40 -80.73
C LEU A 248 -37.67 -29.41 -80.11
#